data_AF-A0A953X0G5-F1
#
_entry.id   AF-A0A953X0G5-F1
#
_cell.length_a   1.000
_cell.length_b   1.000
_cell.length_c   1.000
_cell.angle_alpha   90.00
_cell.angle_beta   90.00
_cell.angle_gamma   90.00
#
_symmetry.space_group_name_H-M   'P 1'
#
loop_
_entity.id
_entity.type
_entity.pdbx_description
1 polymer ?
#
loop_
_entity_poly.entity_id
_entity_poly.type
_entity_poly.pdbx_seq_one_letter_code
_entity_poly.pdbx_strand_id
1 'polypeptide(L)' 'MTTPINLNKARKAKAKAEKGQKAKENRAKYGRTKAGKDLEKARAEKLANLTEAHRLRDKSQD' A
#
# COMPACT_ATOMS: atom_id res chain seq x y z
N MET A 1 -42.17 22.20 -7.36
CA MET A 1 -40.92 22.98 -7.48
C MET A 1 -39.75 22.00 -7.54
N THR A 2 -39.10 21.83 -8.70
CA THR A 2 -37.92 20.95 -8.81
C THR A 2 -36.70 21.81 -8.52
N THR A 3 -35.96 21.45 -7.47
CA THR A 3 -34.71 22.14 -7.14
C THR A 3 -33.62 21.66 -8.09
N PRO A 4 -32.90 22.57 -8.78
CA PRO A 4 -31.82 22.16 -9.66
C PRO A 4 -30.68 21.48 -8.86
N ILE A 5 -30.38 20.22 -9.19
CA ILE A 5 -29.32 19.44 -8.55
C ILE A 5 -28.00 19.63 -9.29
N ASN A 6 -26.94 19.90 -8.53
CA ASN A 6 -25.60 19.96 -9.07
C ASN A 6 -25.04 18.54 -9.34
N LEU A 7 -25.04 18.14 -10.61
CA LEU A 7 -24.57 16.83 -11.06
C LEU A 7 -23.07 16.59 -10.77
N ASN A 8 -22.24 17.64 -10.71
CA ASN A 8 -20.82 17.48 -10.40
C ASN A 8 -20.62 17.06 -8.94
N LYS A 9 -21.40 17.61 -8.00
CA LYS A 9 -21.37 17.16 -6.60
C LYS A 9 -21.81 15.70 -6.48
N ALA A 10 -22.86 15.31 -7.18
CA ALA A 10 -23.34 13.93 -7.20
C ALA A 10 -22.30 12.95 -7.77
N ARG A 11 -21.65 13.29 -8.89
CA ARG A 11 -20.57 12.48 -9.49
C ARG A 11 -19.37 12.35 -8.53
N LYS A 12 -18.95 13.45 -7.90
CA LYS A 12 -17.86 13.44 -6.91
C LYS A 12 -18.19 12.57 -5.69
N ALA A 13 -19.42 12.64 -5.20
CA ALA A 13 -19.88 11.80 -4.10
C ALA A 13 -19.83 10.30 -4.47
N LYS A 14 -20.33 9.95 -5.66
CA LYS A 14 -20.28 8.58 -6.20
C LYS A 14 -18.84 8.07 -6.33
N ALA A 15 -17.95 8.86 -6.93
CA ALA A 15 -16.53 8.51 -7.08
C ALA A 15 -15.83 8.29 -5.73
N LYS A 16 -16.14 9.11 -4.71
CA LYS A 16 -15.59 8.95 -3.36
C LYS A 16 -16.09 7.65 -2.70
N ALA A 17 -17.38 7.32 -2.88
CA ALA A 17 -17.95 6.08 -2.36
C ALA A 17 -17.34 4.85 -3.03
N GLU A 18 -17.21 4.83 -4.37
CA GLU A 18 -16.59 3.75 -5.13
C GLU A 18 -15.13 3.52 -4.72
N LYS A 19 -14.36 4.60 -4.50
CA LYS A 19 -12.98 4.51 -4.00
C LYS A 19 -12.91 3.83 -2.63
N GLY A 20 -13.87 4.13 -1.75
CA GLY A 20 -13.99 3.48 -0.44
C GLY A 20 -14.29 1.99 -0.55
N GLN A 21 -15.22 1.60 -1.43
CA GLN A 21 -15.56 0.18 -1.65
C GLN A 21 -14.39 -0.60 -2.24
N LYS A 22 -13.73 -0.06 -3.28
CA LYS A 22 -12.51 -0.66 -3.84
C LYS A 22 -11.42 -0.84 -2.77
N ALA A 23 -11.26 0.10 -1.86
CA ALA A 23 -10.30 -0.03 -0.76
C ALA A 23 -10.66 -1.17 0.21
N LYS A 24 -11.96 -1.35 0.54
CA LYS A 24 -12.44 -2.47 1.35
C LYS A 24 -12.23 -3.81 0.64
N GLU A 25 -12.60 -3.89 -0.64
CA GLU A 25 -12.36 -5.09 -1.47
C GLU A 25 -10.88 -5.43 -1.55
N ASN A 26 -10.00 -4.45 -1.76
CA ASN A 26 -8.56 -4.68 -1.79
C ASN A 26 -8.02 -5.16 -0.44
N ARG A 27 -8.58 -4.68 0.67
CA ARG A 27 -8.22 -5.15 2.01
C ARG A 27 -8.64 -6.61 2.24
N ALA A 28 -9.82 -7.00 1.74
CA ALA A 28 -10.29 -8.38 1.81
C ALA A 28 -9.53 -9.31 0.84
N LYS A 29 -9.32 -8.89 -0.42
CA LYS A 29 -8.67 -9.68 -1.48
C LYS A 29 -7.17 -9.87 -1.26
N TYR A 30 -6.48 -8.84 -0.78
CA TYR A 30 -5.01 -8.86 -0.71
C TYR A 30 -4.46 -8.89 0.73
N GLY A 31 -5.31 -8.85 1.75
CA GLY A 31 -4.97 -9.02 3.17
C GLY A 31 -4.05 -7.96 3.80
N ARG A 32 -3.33 -7.17 2.99
CA ARG A 32 -2.37 -6.15 3.43
C ARG A 32 -2.58 -4.84 2.67
N THR A 33 -2.62 -3.74 3.41
CA THR A 33 -2.66 -2.40 2.83
C THR A 33 -1.32 -2.04 2.18
N LYS A 34 -1.29 -1.03 1.30
CA LYS A 34 -0.04 -0.54 0.71
C LYS A 34 0.98 -0.16 1.79
N ALA A 35 0.55 0.61 2.78
CA ALA A 35 1.38 0.97 3.93
C ALA A 35 1.93 -0.25 4.69
N GLY A 36 1.12 -1.31 4.85
CA GLY A 36 1.58 -2.56 5.45
C GLY A 36 2.64 -3.28 4.61
N LYS A 37 2.50 -3.27 3.28
CA LYS A 37 3.52 -3.81 2.37
C LYS A 37 4.82 -3.02 2.42
N ASP A 38 4.73 -1.70 2.46
CA ASP A 38 5.90 -0.81 2.51
C ASP A 38 6.67 -0.99 3.83
N LEU A 39 5.95 -1.13 4.95
CA LEU A 39 6.54 -1.43 6.26
C LEU A 39 7.28 -2.78 6.26
N GLU A 40 6.65 -3.83 5.74
CA GLU A 40 7.27 -5.16 5.63
C GLU A 40 8.52 -5.13 4.73
N LYS A 41 8.47 -4.41 3.60
CA LYS A 41 9.64 -4.23 2.72
C LYS A 41 10.79 -3.55 3.45
N ALA A 42 10.51 -2.47 4.19
CA ALA A 42 11.52 -1.77 4.98
C ALA A 42 12.11 -2.65 6.09
N ARG A 43 11.30 -3.50 6.74
CA ARG A 43 11.77 -4.49 7.71
C ARG A 43 12.68 -5.53 7.07
N ALA A 44 12.28 -6.07 5.91
CA ALA A 44 13.05 -7.06 5.17
C ALA A 44 14.40 -6.48 4.70
N GLU A 45 14.41 -5.26 4.18
CA GLU A 45 15.64 -4.56 3.77
C GLU A 45 16.56 -4.32 4.96
N LYS A 46 16.03 -3.87 6.11
CA LYS A 46 16.82 -3.71 7.33
C LYS A 46 17.45 -5.03 7.77
N LEU A 47 16.67 -6.12 7.75
CA LEU A 47 17.17 -7.44 8.12
C LEU A 47 18.26 -7.91 7.16
N ALA A 48 18.05 -7.76 5.84
CA ALA A 48 19.04 -8.10 4.83
C ALA A 48 20.36 -7.34 5.01
N ASN A 49 20.27 -6.03 5.26
CA ASN A 49 21.44 -5.19 5.52
C ASN A 49 22.18 -5.61 6.79
N LEU A 50 21.45 -5.96 7.87
CA LEU A 50 22.06 -6.49 9.09
C LEU A 50 22.78 -7.81 8.82
N THR A 51 22.13 -8.74 8.12
CA THR A 51 22.74 -10.03 7.80
C THR A 51 23.97 -9.89 6.91
N GLU A 52 23.96 -8.97 5.96
CA GLU A 52 25.11 -8.71 5.08
C GLU A 52 26.25 -8.03 5.84
N ALA A 53 25.96 -7.11 6.76
CA ALA A 53 26.97 -6.49 7.62
C ALA A 53 27.66 -7.50 8.56
N HIS A 54 26.91 -8.49 9.04
CA HIS A 54 27.43 -9.57 9.87
C HIS A 54 28.01 -10.74 9.06
N ARG A 55 27.95 -10.67 7.73
CA ARG A 55 28.53 -11.70 6.87
C ARG A 55 30.04 -11.56 6.88
N LEU A 56 30.70 -12.53 7.53
CA LEU A 56 32.15 -12.67 7.43
C LEU A 56 32.45 -13.08 5.97
N ARG A 57 32.95 -12.14 5.16
CA ARG A 57 33.47 -12.48 3.82
C ARG A 57 34.70 -13.35 4.05
N ASP A 58 34.62 -14.61 3.60
CA ASP A 58 35.80 -15.47 3.54
C ASP A 58 36.82 -14.77 2.63
N LYS A 59 38.01 -14.50 3.16
CA LYS A 59 39.09 -13.79 2.46
C LYS A 59 39.81 -14.75 1.48
N SER A 60 39.06 -15.50 0.68
CA SER A 60 39.60 -16.53 -0.21
C SER A 60 39.07 -16.36 -1.65
N GLN A 61 39.10 -15.13 -2.14
CA GLN A 61 38.97 -14.81 -3.57
C GLN A 61 40.03 -13.75 -3.89
N ASP A 62 41.30 -14.17 -3.85
CA ASP A 62 42.41 -13.63 -4.64
C ASP A 62 42.98 -14.81 -5.46
#